data_AF-A0A2B0WKE2-F1
#
_entry.id   AF-A0A2B0WKE2-F1
#
_cell.length_a   1.000
_cell.length_b   1.000
_cell.length_c   1.000
_cell.angle_alpha   90.00
_cell.angle_beta   90.00
_cell.angle_gamma   90.00
#
_symmetry.space_group_name_H-M   'P 1'
#
loop_
_entity.id
_entity.type
_entity.pdbx_description
1 polymer ?
#
loop_
_entity_poly.entity_id
_entity_poly.type
_entity_poly.pdbx_seq_one_letter_code
_entity_poly.pdbx_strand_id
1 'polypeptide(L)'
;MKTWLLNKWTVVIAIFIIASTIFYTIKDKNNNEKTTAETIDTKTFKTKLQPKINELTNNYNDIIEKDWLPAWEEINTSGDSVDRDKLLVTMTAVSKQYENIINEIDTLKIKENISEVQIQEQLVYFTTEFRTASKFMKNTADLIIDGANTSTPSNETIENTRHALGLADQHIVIALSTLSEVEEKLGISKK
;
A
#
# COMPACT_ATOMS: atom_id res chain seq x y z
N MET A 1 3.61 -18.83 -34.88
CA MET A 1 2.84 -17.64 -34.42
C MET A 1 1.73 -18.17 -33.52
N LYS A 2 1.62 -17.79 -32.25
CA LYS A 2 1.31 -16.42 -31.82
C LYS A 2 1.64 -16.28 -30.33
N THR A 3 2.89 -15.92 -30.03
CA THR A 3 3.32 -15.36 -28.75
C THR A 3 2.89 -13.89 -28.72
N TRP A 4 1.65 -13.60 -28.33
CA TRP A 4 1.18 -12.21 -28.27
C TRP A 4 0.05 -11.92 -27.27
N LEU A 5 -0.02 -12.64 -26.15
CA LEU A 5 -0.99 -12.32 -25.08
C LEU A 5 -0.40 -12.21 -23.68
N LEU A 6 0.89 -12.51 -23.48
CA LEU A 6 1.54 -12.42 -22.17
C LEU A 6 2.25 -11.09 -21.89
N ASN A 7 2.23 -10.13 -22.83
CA ASN A 7 3.10 -8.95 -22.77
C ASN A 7 2.42 -7.64 -22.29
N LYS A 8 1.21 -7.70 -21.73
CA LYS A 8 0.52 -6.51 -21.18
C LYS A 8 0.32 -6.51 -19.66
N TRP A 9 0.60 -7.63 -18.98
CA TRP A 9 0.42 -7.77 -17.52
C TRP A 9 1.75 -7.87 -16.74
N THR A 10 2.88 -7.97 -17.44
CA THR A 10 4.21 -8.09 -16.81
C THR A 10 4.69 -6.80 -16.16
N VAL A 11 4.09 -5.64 -16.46
CA VAL A 11 4.50 -4.37 -15.86
C VAL A 11 3.93 -4.19 -14.45
N VAL A 12 2.72 -4.70 -14.17
CA VAL A 12 2.11 -4.62 -12.83
C VAL A 12 2.78 -5.62 -11.86
N ILE A 13 3.18 -6.79 -12.35
CA ILE A 13 3.88 -7.81 -11.55
C ILE A 13 5.33 -7.38 -11.23
N ALA A 14 5.98 -6.59 -12.11
CA ALA A 14 7.38 -6.21 -11.90
C ALA A 14 7.60 -5.29 -10.69
N ILE A 15 6.59 -4.52 -10.27
CA ILE A 15 6.71 -3.61 -9.11
C ILE A 15 6.53 -4.39 -7.80
N PHE A 16 5.72 -5.45 -7.79
CA PHE A 16 5.49 -6.30 -6.60
C PHE A 16 6.73 -7.09 -6.15
N ILE A 17 7.65 -7.42 -7.07
CA ILE A 17 8.87 -8.18 -6.75
C ILE A 17 9.88 -7.31 -5.96
N ILE A 18 9.85 -5.98 -6.13
CA ILE A 18 10.79 -5.08 -5.44
C ILE A 18 10.41 -4.94 -3.96
N ALA A 19 9.12 -4.85 -3.62
CA ALA A 19 8.67 -4.74 -2.23
C ALA A 19 8.87 -6.05 -1.44
N SER A 20 8.63 -7.20 -2.06
CA SER A 20 8.74 -8.51 -1.40
C SER A 20 10.20 -8.93 -1.15
N THR A 21 11.16 -8.53 -1.97
CA THR A 21 12.59 -8.79 -1.71
C THR A 21 13.16 -7.98 -0.54
N ILE A 22 12.66 -6.77 -0.29
CA ILE A 22 13.04 -5.95 0.86
C ILE A 22 12.47 -6.55 2.16
N PHE A 23 11.23 -7.03 2.15
CA PHE A 23 10.60 -7.56 3.37
C PHE A 23 11.23 -8.89 3.85
N TYR A 24 11.66 -9.76 2.93
CA TYR A 24 12.32 -11.03 3.29
C TYR A 24 13.76 -10.88 3.79
N THR A 25 14.47 -9.81 3.43
CA THR A 25 15.86 -9.58 3.89
C THR A 25 15.96 -9.02 5.31
N ILE A 26 14.88 -8.45 5.85
CA ILE A 26 14.84 -7.87 7.21
C ILE A 26 14.79 -8.95 8.30
N LYS A 27 14.37 -10.19 7.97
CA LYS A 27 14.13 -11.25 8.98
C LYS A 27 15.39 -11.98 9.47
N ASP A 28 16.51 -11.90 8.76
CA ASP A 28 17.73 -12.65 9.10
C ASP A 28 18.99 -11.80 8.97
N LYS A 29 19.38 -11.09 10.05
CA LYS A 29 20.79 -10.82 10.40
C LYS A 29 20.91 -10.08 11.74
N ASN A 30 20.87 -10.86 12.82
CA ASN A 30 21.58 -10.49 14.04
C ASN A 30 23.08 -10.57 13.75
N ASN A 31 23.79 -9.45 13.68
CA ASN A 31 25.20 -9.39 14.08
C ASN A 31 25.72 -7.97 14.34
N ASN A 32 26.42 -7.90 15.48
CA ASN A 32 27.32 -6.88 16.04
C ASN A 32 27.81 -5.78 15.08
N GLU A 33 27.36 -4.55 15.30
CA GLU A 33 28.05 -3.34 14.86
C GLU A 33 28.29 -2.40 16.05
N LYS A 34 29.44 -1.74 16.00
CA LYS A 34 29.98 -0.81 17.00
C LYS A 34 28.93 0.25 17.33
N THR A 35 28.46 0.26 18.58
CA THR A 35 27.30 1.05 19.01
C THR A 35 27.68 2.54 19.08
N THR A 36 27.52 3.27 17.98
CA THR A 36 27.27 4.70 18.07
C THR A 36 25.98 4.86 18.88
N ALA A 37 25.98 5.71 19.91
CA ALA A 37 24.80 5.89 20.75
C ALA A 37 23.61 6.28 19.86
N GLU A 38 22.54 5.48 19.92
CA GLU A 38 21.33 5.70 19.14
C GLU A 38 20.71 7.06 19.51
N THR A 39 20.33 7.84 18.50
CA THR A 39 19.70 9.14 18.75
C THR A 39 18.31 8.96 19.40
N ILE A 40 17.82 9.99 20.10
CA ILE A 40 16.48 9.97 20.69
C ILE A 40 15.42 9.74 19.62
N ASP A 41 15.56 10.38 18.45
CA ASP A 41 14.63 10.26 17.34
C ASP A 41 14.69 8.86 16.71
N THR A 42 15.88 8.28 16.52
CA THR A 42 16.02 6.89 16.04
C THR A 42 15.33 5.92 16.99
N LYS A 43 15.59 6.04 18.30
CA LYS A 43 14.96 5.18 19.31
C LYS A 43 13.44 5.37 19.33
N THR A 44 12.96 6.60 19.25
CA THR A 44 11.52 6.90 19.30
C THR A 44 10.81 6.42 18.04
N PHE A 45 11.42 6.60 16.87
CA PHE A 45 10.91 6.05 15.62
C PHE A 45 10.74 4.53 15.71
N LYS A 46 11.81 3.79 16.05
CA LYS A 46 11.77 2.31 16.14
C LYS A 46 10.74 1.78 17.12
N THR A 47 10.54 2.49 18.24
CA THR A 47 9.69 1.99 19.33
C THR A 47 8.23 2.43 19.23
N LYS A 48 7.95 3.59 18.64
CA LYS A 48 6.60 4.17 18.61
C LYS A 48 5.98 4.31 17.23
N LEU A 49 6.78 4.56 16.19
CA LEU A 49 6.27 4.83 14.85
C LEU A 49 6.41 3.61 13.94
N GLN A 50 7.61 3.03 13.86
CA GLN A 50 7.91 1.91 12.97
C GLN A 50 6.98 0.70 13.14
N PRO A 51 6.62 0.26 14.36
CA PRO A 51 5.71 -0.87 14.52
C PRO A 51 4.33 -0.60 13.91
N LYS A 52 3.81 0.62 14.10
CA LYS A 52 2.51 1.01 13.57
C LYS A 52 2.56 1.21 12.05
N ILE A 53 3.64 1.79 11.54
CA ILE A 53 3.87 1.93 10.11
C ILE A 53 3.92 0.54 9.45
N ASN A 54 4.69 -0.39 10.00
CA ASN A 54 4.79 -1.76 9.49
C ASN A 54 3.44 -2.50 9.52
N GLU A 55 2.68 -2.35 10.60
CA GLU A 55 1.33 -2.89 10.70
C GLU A 55 0.43 -2.36 9.57
N LEU A 56 0.42 -1.04 9.37
CA LEU A 56 -0.42 -0.41 8.34
C LEU A 56 0.02 -0.79 6.92
N THR A 57 1.31 -0.86 6.63
CA THR A 57 1.81 -1.27 5.31
C THR A 57 1.53 -2.74 5.04
N ASN A 58 1.64 -3.61 6.05
CA ASN A 58 1.28 -5.01 5.92
C ASN A 58 -0.21 -5.17 5.69
N ASN A 59 -1.05 -4.46 6.45
CA ASN A 59 -2.50 -4.46 6.25
C ASN A 59 -2.86 -3.97 4.84
N TYR A 60 -2.21 -2.90 4.35
CA TYR A 60 -2.41 -2.41 2.99
C TYR A 60 -2.14 -3.51 1.94
N ASN A 61 -1.03 -4.23 2.06
CA ASN A 61 -0.65 -5.29 1.14
C ASN A 61 -1.55 -6.54 1.27
N ASP A 62 -1.90 -6.91 2.49
CA ASP A 62 -2.77 -8.04 2.78
C ASP A 62 -4.14 -7.88 2.13
N ILE A 63 -4.72 -6.67 2.17
CA ILE A 63 -5.99 -6.36 1.49
C ILE A 63 -5.87 -6.58 -0.02
N ILE A 64 -4.74 -6.17 -0.61
CA ILE A 64 -4.50 -6.35 -2.04
C ILE A 64 -4.46 -7.84 -2.39
N GLU A 65 -3.61 -8.59 -1.71
CA GLU A 65 -3.35 -9.99 -2.04
C GLU A 65 -4.54 -10.90 -1.75
N LYS A 66 -5.23 -10.69 -0.62
CA LYS A 66 -6.27 -11.61 -0.14
C LYS A 66 -7.64 -11.31 -0.72
N ASP A 67 -7.98 -10.03 -0.88
CA ASP A 67 -9.35 -9.61 -1.16
C ASP A 67 -9.48 -8.89 -2.50
N TRP A 68 -8.66 -7.86 -2.75
CA TRP A 68 -8.80 -7.02 -3.95
C TRP A 68 -8.42 -7.76 -5.24
N LEU A 69 -7.23 -8.37 -5.29
CA LEU A 69 -6.68 -8.98 -6.51
C LEU A 69 -7.53 -10.15 -7.00
N PRO A 70 -7.96 -11.10 -6.14
CA PRO A 70 -8.82 -12.19 -6.58
C PRO A 70 -10.16 -11.69 -7.15
N ALA A 71 -10.76 -10.68 -6.54
CA ALA A 71 -12.02 -10.12 -7.02
C ALA A 71 -11.84 -9.34 -8.34
N TRP A 72 -10.72 -8.63 -8.49
CA TRP A 72 -10.38 -7.97 -9.74
C TRP A 72 -10.13 -8.97 -10.89
N GLU A 73 -9.45 -10.08 -10.62
CA GLU A 73 -9.28 -11.18 -11.56
C GLU A 73 -10.61 -11.80 -11.97
N GLU A 74 -11.51 -12.02 -11.01
CA GLU A 74 -12.86 -12.54 -11.27
C GLU A 74 -13.64 -11.64 -12.24
N ILE A 75 -13.62 -10.32 -12.03
CA ILE A 75 -14.25 -9.33 -12.93
C ILE A 75 -13.70 -9.44 -14.36
N ASN A 76 -12.38 -9.52 -14.51
CA ASN A 76 -11.74 -9.50 -15.83
C ASN A 76 -11.78 -10.85 -16.56
N THR A 77 -12.09 -11.94 -15.87
CA THR A 77 -12.14 -13.30 -16.45
C THR A 77 -13.55 -13.80 -16.68
N SER A 78 -14.50 -13.44 -15.80
CA SER A 78 -15.87 -13.96 -15.81
C SER A 78 -16.86 -13.06 -16.54
N GLY A 79 -16.53 -11.78 -16.78
CA GLY A 79 -17.40 -10.86 -17.51
C GLY A 79 -18.82 -10.81 -16.92
N ASP A 80 -19.83 -11.14 -17.72
CA ASP A 80 -21.24 -11.13 -17.28
C ASP A 80 -21.62 -12.23 -16.29
N SER A 81 -20.76 -13.24 -16.07
CA SER A 81 -21.02 -14.34 -15.13
C SER A 81 -20.39 -14.13 -13.75
N VAL A 82 -19.94 -12.92 -13.42
CA VAL A 82 -19.41 -12.58 -12.09
C VAL A 82 -20.50 -12.76 -11.02
N ASP A 83 -20.14 -13.37 -9.89
CA ASP A 83 -21.01 -13.42 -8.71
C ASP A 83 -21.07 -12.02 -8.08
N ARG A 84 -22.14 -11.28 -8.41
CA ARG A 84 -22.32 -9.90 -7.98
C ARG A 84 -22.51 -9.77 -6.47
N ASP A 85 -23.18 -10.71 -5.83
CA ASP A 85 -23.42 -10.66 -4.39
C ASP A 85 -22.11 -10.85 -3.63
N LYS A 86 -21.31 -11.84 -4.06
CA LYS A 86 -19.96 -12.05 -3.55
C LYS A 86 -19.08 -10.82 -3.79
N LEU A 87 -19.11 -10.26 -5.00
CA LEU A 87 -18.31 -9.09 -5.35
C LEU A 87 -18.64 -7.86 -4.49
N LEU A 88 -19.93 -7.58 -4.29
CA LEU A 88 -20.39 -6.48 -3.45
C LEU A 88 -19.93 -6.64 -1.99
N VAL A 89 -20.06 -7.85 -1.44
CA VAL A 89 -19.58 -8.16 -0.08
C VAL A 89 -18.07 -7.93 0.03
N THR A 90 -17.29 -8.48 -0.89
CA THR A 90 -15.83 -8.33 -0.89
C THR A 90 -15.40 -6.88 -1.02
N MET A 91 -15.92 -6.15 -2.01
CA MET A 91 -15.50 -4.76 -2.25
C MET A 91 -15.96 -3.81 -1.15
N THR A 92 -17.10 -4.07 -0.52
CA THR A 92 -17.52 -3.30 0.67
C THR A 92 -16.55 -3.51 1.82
N ALA A 93 -16.09 -4.74 2.05
CA ALA A 93 -15.09 -5.04 3.06
C ALA A 93 -13.75 -4.35 2.76
N VAL A 94 -13.28 -4.44 1.50
CA VAL A 94 -12.05 -3.77 1.04
C VAL A 94 -12.12 -2.25 1.24
N SER A 95 -13.23 -1.61 0.81
CA SER A 95 -13.44 -0.17 0.99
C SER A 95 -13.36 0.22 2.47
N LYS A 96 -13.99 -0.57 3.35
CA LYS A 96 -13.96 -0.33 4.79
C LYS A 96 -12.58 -0.52 5.42
N GLN A 97 -11.84 -1.53 4.99
CA GLN A 97 -10.47 -1.78 5.48
C GLN A 97 -9.53 -0.63 5.10
N TYR A 98 -9.61 -0.10 3.86
CA TYR A 98 -8.83 1.08 3.49
C TYR A 98 -9.27 2.35 4.20
N GLU A 99 -10.57 2.52 4.48
CA GLU A 99 -11.04 3.60 5.35
C GLU A 99 -10.42 3.52 6.75
N ASN A 100 -10.30 2.32 7.33
CA ASN A 100 -9.63 2.14 8.61
C ASN A 100 -8.15 2.50 8.54
N ILE A 101 -7.42 2.08 7.49
CA ILE A 101 -6.01 2.46 7.30
C ILE A 101 -5.87 3.99 7.25
N ILE A 102 -6.72 4.68 6.49
CA ILE A 102 -6.71 6.15 6.39
C ILE A 102 -6.86 6.79 7.77
N ASN A 103 -7.83 6.33 8.55
CA ASN A 103 -8.10 6.87 9.88
C ASN A 103 -6.94 6.60 10.85
N GLU A 104 -6.33 5.41 10.78
CA GLU A 104 -5.20 5.07 11.63
C GLU A 104 -3.93 5.86 11.28
N ILE A 105 -3.68 6.15 10.00
CA ILE A 105 -2.59 7.04 9.57
C ILE A 105 -2.71 8.42 10.24
N ASP A 106 -3.93 8.98 10.32
CA ASP A 106 -4.17 10.29 10.94
C ASP A 106 -3.88 10.29 12.47
N THR A 107 -3.80 9.12 13.10
CA THR A 107 -3.40 8.98 14.52
C THR A 107 -1.89 8.96 14.76
N LEU A 108 -1.08 8.89 13.69
CA LEU A 108 0.38 8.91 13.79
C LEU A 108 0.86 10.28 14.26
N LYS A 109 1.21 10.37 15.53
CA LYS A 109 1.69 11.59 16.21
C LYS A 109 3.14 11.94 15.84
N ILE A 110 3.44 12.12 14.56
CA ILE A 110 4.81 12.36 14.06
C ILE A 110 5.45 13.55 14.77
N LYS A 111 4.74 14.67 14.86
CA LYS A 111 5.25 15.92 15.44
C LYS A 111 5.50 15.86 16.95
N GLU A 112 4.87 14.91 17.65
CA GLU A 112 5.07 14.70 19.09
C GLU A 112 6.24 13.73 19.37
N ASN A 113 6.63 12.94 18.37
CA ASN A 113 7.57 11.83 18.54
C ASN A 113 8.95 12.08 17.89
N ILE A 114 9.06 13.02 16.96
CA ILE A 114 10.30 13.31 16.23
C ILE A 114 10.66 14.79 16.40
N SER A 115 11.89 15.05 16.84
CA SER A 115 12.37 16.40 17.15
C SER A 115 13.09 17.05 15.96
N GLU A 116 13.80 16.25 15.17
CA GLU A 116 14.50 16.70 13.98
C GLU A 116 13.52 17.10 12.88
N VAL A 117 13.49 18.40 12.56
CA VAL A 117 12.53 19.01 11.63
C VAL A 117 12.53 18.34 10.27
N GLN A 118 13.69 18.01 9.72
CA GLN A 118 13.78 17.38 8.39
C GLN A 118 13.15 15.98 8.37
N ILE A 119 13.38 15.19 9.42
CA ILE A 119 12.82 13.83 9.55
C ILE A 119 11.31 13.92 9.79
N GLN A 120 10.88 14.88 10.61
CA GLN A 120 9.47 15.16 10.86
C GLN A 120 8.73 15.53 9.57
N GLU A 121 9.28 16.43 8.76
CA GLU A 121 8.70 16.84 7.47
C GLU A 121 8.59 15.67 6.49
N GLN A 122 9.63 14.86 6.36
CA GLN A 122 9.60 13.67 5.49
C GLN A 122 8.60 12.61 5.98
N LEU A 123 8.49 12.40 7.29
CA LEU A 123 7.47 11.48 7.82
C LEU A 123 6.04 11.99 7.62
N VAL A 124 5.82 13.31 7.71
CA VAL A 124 4.53 13.91 7.35
C VAL A 124 4.23 13.77 5.85
N TYR A 125 5.25 13.90 5.00
CA TYR A 125 5.11 13.66 3.56
C TYR A 125 4.78 12.19 3.28
N PHE A 126 5.50 11.26 3.90
CA PHE A 126 5.20 9.82 3.86
C PHE A 126 3.74 9.53 4.21
N THR A 127 3.24 10.03 5.36
CA THR A 127 1.86 9.76 5.78
C THR A 127 0.84 10.38 4.83
N THR A 128 1.16 11.53 4.22
CA THR A 128 0.31 12.18 3.22
C THR A 128 0.16 11.33 1.97
N GLU A 129 1.28 10.83 1.43
CA GLU A 129 1.32 9.99 0.24
C GLU A 129 0.67 8.62 0.50
N PHE A 130 0.99 7.99 1.64
CA PHE A 130 0.42 6.69 2.00
C PHE A 130 -1.11 6.75 2.20
N ARG A 131 -1.59 7.82 2.84
CA ARG A 131 -3.02 8.06 2.96
C ARG A 131 -3.67 8.28 1.60
N THR A 132 -2.99 8.98 0.69
CA THR A 132 -3.51 9.24 -0.66
C THR A 132 -3.59 7.95 -1.47
N ALA A 133 -2.60 7.07 -1.39
CA ALA A 133 -2.65 5.74 -1.97
C ALA A 133 -3.84 4.93 -1.44
N SER A 134 -4.04 4.95 -0.11
CA SER A 134 -5.16 4.26 0.54
C SER A 134 -6.53 4.81 0.12
N LYS A 135 -6.65 6.12 -0.11
CA LYS A 135 -7.87 6.75 -0.65
C LYS A 135 -8.16 6.29 -2.07
N PHE A 136 -7.14 6.18 -2.91
CA PHE A 136 -7.32 5.66 -4.27
C PHE A 136 -7.71 4.19 -4.26
N MET A 137 -7.09 3.35 -3.41
CA MET A 137 -7.51 1.96 -3.27
C MET A 137 -8.95 1.84 -2.77
N LYS A 138 -9.36 2.63 -1.77
CA LYS A 138 -10.76 2.71 -1.36
C LYS A 138 -11.67 3.09 -2.54
N ASN A 139 -11.28 4.10 -3.32
CA ASN A 139 -12.03 4.53 -4.50
C ASN A 139 -12.12 3.43 -5.58
N THR A 140 -11.09 2.59 -5.75
CA THR A 140 -11.18 1.44 -6.68
C THR A 140 -12.29 0.47 -6.28
N ALA A 141 -12.44 0.21 -4.97
CA ALA A 141 -13.49 -0.65 -4.45
C ALA A 141 -14.87 0.00 -4.58
N ASP A 142 -14.98 1.29 -4.25
CA ASP A 142 -16.24 2.06 -4.37
C ASP A 142 -16.76 2.09 -5.82
N LEU A 143 -15.86 2.30 -6.80
CA LEU A 143 -16.22 2.26 -8.23
C LEU A 143 -16.78 0.89 -8.65
N ILE A 144 -16.19 -0.21 -8.13
CA ILE A 144 -16.69 -1.55 -8.42
C ILE A 144 -18.05 -1.78 -7.75
N ILE A 145 -18.24 -1.32 -6.52
CA ILE A 145 -19.53 -1.39 -5.81
C ILE A 145 -20.62 -0.67 -6.62
N ASP A 146 -20.35 0.56 -7.06
CA ASP A 146 -21.29 1.36 -7.84
C ASP A 146 -21.62 0.69 -9.18
N GLY A 147 -20.62 0.12 -9.85
CA GLY A 147 -20.80 -0.69 -11.06
C GLY A 147 -21.70 -1.90 -10.80
N ALA A 148 -21.40 -2.67 -9.76
CA ALA A 148 -22.11 -3.91 -9.40
C ALA A 148 -23.56 -3.67 -8.94
N ASN A 149 -23.84 -2.52 -8.31
CA ASN A 149 -25.18 -2.11 -7.89
C ASN A 149 -26.13 -1.84 -9.07
N THR A 150 -25.60 -1.51 -10.25
CA THR A 150 -26.39 -1.16 -11.45
C THR A 150 -26.45 -2.29 -12.47
N SER A 151 -25.36 -3.04 -12.67
CA SER A 151 -25.27 -4.22 -13.54
C SER A 151 -23.94 -4.97 -13.28
N THR A 152 -23.45 -5.77 -14.24
CA THR A 152 -22.01 -6.08 -14.31
C THR A 152 -21.22 -4.77 -14.46
N PRO A 153 -20.02 -4.61 -13.86
CA PRO A 153 -19.18 -3.43 -14.07
C PRO A 153 -18.96 -3.15 -15.56
N SER A 154 -19.28 -1.92 -15.98
CA SER A 154 -19.13 -1.50 -17.37
C SER A 154 -17.66 -1.32 -17.77
N ASN A 155 -17.36 -1.24 -19.07
CA ASN A 155 -16.01 -0.90 -19.54
C ASN A 155 -15.52 0.45 -18.98
N GLU A 156 -16.42 1.42 -18.82
CA GLU A 156 -16.09 2.72 -18.22
C GLU A 156 -15.73 2.57 -16.74
N THR A 157 -16.52 1.79 -15.99
CA THR A 157 -16.20 1.45 -14.59
C THR A 157 -14.84 0.81 -14.49
N ILE A 158 -14.55 -0.19 -15.33
CA ILE A 158 -13.27 -0.91 -15.35
C ILE A 158 -12.10 0.04 -15.66
N GLU A 159 -12.26 0.97 -16.61
CA GLU A 159 -11.22 1.94 -16.96
C GLU A 159 -10.98 2.96 -15.83
N ASN A 160 -12.04 3.48 -15.23
CA ASN A 160 -11.93 4.38 -14.07
C ASN A 160 -11.26 3.67 -12.89
N THR A 161 -11.59 2.40 -12.65
CA THR A 161 -10.92 1.58 -11.63
C THR A 161 -9.44 1.40 -11.92
N ARG A 162 -9.05 1.11 -13.18
CA ARG A 162 -7.61 1.04 -13.56
C ARG A 162 -6.90 2.37 -13.36
N HIS A 163 -7.54 3.48 -13.71
CA HIS A 163 -6.96 4.79 -13.52
C HIS A 163 -6.70 5.09 -12.05
N ALA A 164 -7.69 4.83 -11.19
CA ALA A 164 -7.55 4.98 -9.74
C ALA A 164 -6.46 4.05 -9.17
N LEU A 165 -6.36 2.81 -9.66
CA LEU A 165 -5.31 1.87 -9.27
C LEU A 165 -3.91 2.40 -9.63
N GLY A 166 -3.74 2.93 -10.85
CA GLY A 166 -2.47 3.52 -11.27
C GLY A 166 -2.04 4.71 -10.39
N LEU A 167 -3.01 5.51 -9.92
CA LEU A 167 -2.72 6.59 -8.96
C LEU A 167 -2.36 6.03 -7.57
N ALA A 168 -3.04 4.98 -7.10
CA ALA A 168 -2.69 4.31 -5.85
C ALA A 168 -1.23 3.80 -5.89
N ASP A 169 -0.84 3.13 -6.98
CA ASP A 169 0.51 2.61 -7.21
C ASP A 169 1.57 3.73 -7.19
N GLN A 170 1.28 4.86 -7.86
CA GLN A 170 2.18 6.01 -7.85
C GLN A 170 2.41 6.53 -6.42
N HIS A 171 1.34 6.73 -5.66
CA HIS A 171 1.41 7.29 -4.32
C HIS A 171 2.06 6.34 -3.31
N ILE A 172 1.82 5.02 -3.39
CA ILE A 172 2.45 4.06 -2.49
C ILE A 172 3.95 3.95 -2.75
N VAL A 173 4.40 4.01 -4.00
CA VAL A 173 5.83 4.00 -4.34
C VAL A 173 6.55 5.22 -3.77
N ILE A 174 5.94 6.41 -3.89
CA ILE A 174 6.48 7.66 -3.33
C ILE A 174 6.55 7.57 -1.80
N ALA A 175 5.48 7.08 -1.16
CA ALA A 175 5.44 6.90 0.28
C ALA A 175 6.57 5.98 0.77
N LEU A 176 6.69 4.77 0.21
CA LEU A 176 7.69 3.80 0.64
C LEU A 176 9.12 4.27 0.38
N SER A 177 9.34 5.00 -0.72
CA SER A 177 10.65 5.60 -1.02
C SER A 177 11.01 6.68 0.02
N THR A 178 10.05 7.55 0.36
CA THR A 178 10.22 8.56 1.42
C THR A 178 10.51 7.93 2.78
N LEU A 179 9.81 6.85 3.12
CA LEU A 179 10.05 6.11 4.36
C LEU A 179 11.47 5.53 4.39
N SER A 180 11.92 4.96 3.28
CA SER A 180 13.28 4.41 3.17
C SER A 180 14.36 5.47 3.36
N GLU A 181 14.17 6.66 2.78
CA GLU A 181 15.08 7.81 3.01
C GLU A 181 15.13 8.23 4.48
N VAL A 182 13.99 8.22 5.17
CA VAL A 182 13.93 8.50 6.62
C VAL A 182 14.68 7.43 7.41
N GLU A 183 14.48 6.16 7.09
CA GLU A 183 15.19 5.05 7.75
C GLU A 183 16.71 5.10 7.51
N GLU A 184 17.16 5.53 6.33
CA GLU A 184 18.58 5.79 6.05
C GLU A 184 19.13 6.93 6.92
N LYS A 185 18.43 8.08 6.97
CA LYS A 185 18.83 9.23 7.81
C LYS A 185 18.88 8.89 9.30
N LEU A 186 17.97 8.03 9.77
CA LEU A 186 17.96 7.56 11.15
C LEU A 186 19.00 6.46 11.43
N GLY A 187 19.76 6.01 10.43
CA GLY A 187 20.75 4.94 10.56
C GLY A 187 20.13 3.57 10.84
N ILE A 188 18.89 3.36 10.38
CA ILE A 188 18.11 2.13 10.58
C ILE A 188 18.28 1.20 9.38
N SER A 189 18.27 1.76 8.17
CA SER A 189 18.50 1.01 6.96
C SER A 189 19.98 0.65 6.85
N LYS A 190 20.29 -0.65 6.83
CA LYS A 190 21.63 -1.13 6.51
C LYS A 190 21.73 -1.32 4.99
N LYS A 191 22.79 -0.77 4.40
CA LYS A 191 23.26 -1.19 3.07
C LYS A 191 23.57 -2.68 3.03
#